data_AF-A0A2V5W2H6-F1
#
_entry.id   AF-A0A2V5W2H6-F1
#
_cell.length_a   1.000
_cell.length_b   1.000
_cell.length_c   1.000
_cell.angle_alpha   90.00
_cell.angle_beta   90.00
_cell.angle_gamma   90.00
#
_symmetry.space_group_name_H-M   'P 1'
#
loop_
_entity.id
_entity.type
_entity.pdbx_description
1 polymer ?
#
loop_
_entity_poly.entity_id
_entity_poly.type
_entity_poly.pdbx_seq_one_letter_code
_entity_poly.pdbx_strand_id
1 'polypeptide(L)'
;MLKKLCCLCLVAIGIAETAGAFSLLGLRPDWQTDRRGYSSDFGPMNIGEEYRWNVPTVYYGFDNSFLEYFGAKGVEEIDKAFQILNSLPSMSSARLDDFPFDTRRPNSRAQSLNLLDLKSTTLGFLMANIGLESPIRYVFTLGDVIDAPCCNLFIMKRRNFDPDTLVPTSFINGRLWTYRDIFCLCTPIQIAFPVNTPVDPLAYNEPVAASFNLFSRYGVGQFYTGLTRDDVGGLKYIYNRGNQNYETIVGGVVGTGGGPWGGVGGTNLSNFATNGIRSGVDKVTFVRLDFDSLIGETLQPITNSFDETVITPRGAIQQSIGRIVAVPDILFAAADTTTRAGFTITTTVGPNGEIASETISFTESSPVLALIAHRFIGTRPAPVINGAILAGPALIAPGHWIVFNNAGPQGINDPFFVAETNAVPIYTWGSFDSSTNISIYPFGASIEELERQILGTGGGIPWGP
;
A
#
# COMPACT_ATOMS: atom_id res chain seq x y z
N MET A 1 45.72 -47.05 -4.87
CA MET A 1 45.69 -45.69 -4.27
C MET A 1 44.89 -44.75 -5.16
N LEU A 2 43.55 -44.82 -5.15
CA LEU A 2 42.67 -43.78 -5.73
C LEU A 2 41.19 -44.03 -5.32
N LYS A 3 40.88 -44.04 -4.02
CA LYS A 3 39.50 -44.25 -3.52
C LYS A 3 39.16 -43.47 -2.23
N LYS A 4 39.88 -42.39 -1.92
CA LYS A 4 39.68 -41.64 -0.65
C LYS A 4 39.65 -40.11 -0.79
N LEU A 5 39.15 -39.57 -1.90
CA LEU A 5 39.12 -38.10 -2.08
C LEU A 5 37.83 -37.56 -2.74
N CYS A 6 36.65 -38.10 -2.41
CA CYS A 6 35.37 -37.56 -2.91
C CYS A 6 34.31 -37.25 -1.82
N CYS A 7 34.65 -37.29 -0.53
CA CYS A 7 33.64 -37.12 0.53
C CYS A 7 33.84 -35.89 1.43
N LEU A 8 34.71 -34.92 1.07
CA LEU A 8 34.95 -33.74 1.91
C LEU A 8 34.54 -32.38 1.31
N CYS A 9 33.87 -32.35 0.14
CA CYS A 9 33.41 -31.10 -0.48
C CYS A 9 31.88 -31.03 -0.70
N LEU A 10 31.09 -31.90 -0.04
CA LEU A 10 29.63 -31.95 -0.19
C LEU A 10 28.84 -31.66 1.10
N VAL A 11 29.50 -31.09 2.11
CA VAL A 11 28.85 -30.56 3.33
C VAL A 11 29.24 -29.09 3.51
N ALA A 12 29.22 -28.32 2.42
CA ALA A 12 29.18 -26.88 2.47
C ALA A 12 27.74 -26.44 2.21
N ILE A 13 26.99 -26.27 3.31
CA ILE A 13 25.89 -25.33 3.46
C ILE A 13 24.69 -25.59 2.54
N GLY A 14 24.00 -26.69 2.81
CA GLY A 14 22.55 -26.76 2.66
C GLY A 14 21.87 -26.16 3.89
N ILE A 15 22.18 -24.90 4.23
CA ILE A 15 21.19 -24.07 4.91
C ILE A 15 20.38 -23.53 3.74
N ALA A 16 19.22 -24.10 3.47
CA ALA A 16 18.20 -23.33 2.80
C ALA A 16 17.97 -22.14 3.73
N GLU A 17 18.65 -21.03 3.46
CA GLU A 17 18.47 -19.81 4.22
C GLU A 17 16.97 -19.57 4.26
N THR A 18 16.44 -19.36 5.45
CA THR A 18 15.10 -18.83 5.71
C THR A 18 15.01 -17.38 5.22
N ALA A 19 15.63 -17.09 4.08
CA ALA A 19 15.81 -15.78 3.52
C ALA A 19 14.48 -15.31 2.95
N GLY A 20 14.07 -14.15 3.43
CA GLY A 20 12.90 -13.42 2.96
C GLY A 20 13.33 -12.04 2.49
N ALA A 21 12.41 -11.24 1.98
CA ALA A 21 12.65 -9.85 1.65
C ALA A 21 11.40 -8.99 1.80
N PHE A 22 11.54 -7.90 2.55
CA PHE A 22 10.63 -6.77 2.48
C PHE A 22 11.34 -5.54 1.91
N SER A 23 10.56 -4.62 1.35
CA SER A 23 11.01 -3.29 0.92
C SER A 23 10.33 -2.23 1.79
N LEU A 24 11.08 -1.20 2.16
CA LEU A 24 10.59 -0.08 2.98
C LEU A 24 10.11 1.05 2.09
N LEU A 25 8.95 1.63 2.39
CA LEU A 25 8.46 2.84 1.75
C LEU A 25 8.98 4.08 2.49
N GLY A 26 9.23 5.16 1.78
CA GLY A 26 9.41 6.48 2.38
C GLY A 26 9.38 7.62 1.36
N LEU A 27 9.66 8.84 1.81
CA LEU A 27 9.79 10.01 0.95
C LEU A 27 10.95 9.90 -0.03
N ARG A 28 10.65 9.94 -1.33
CA ARG A 28 11.63 9.78 -2.41
C ARG A 28 12.78 10.80 -2.27
N PRO A 29 14.04 10.36 -2.07
CA PRO A 29 15.20 11.26 -2.08
C PRO A 29 15.54 11.72 -3.51
N ASP A 30 16.23 12.86 -3.64
CA ASP A 30 16.53 13.51 -4.94
C ASP A 30 17.14 12.61 -6.02
N TRP A 31 17.94 11.60 -5.63
CA TRP A 31 18.58 10.70 -6.58
C TRP A 31 17.61 9.65 -7.17
N GLN A 32 16.48 9.40 -6.53
CA GLN A 32 15.39 8.59 -7.07
C GLN A 32 14.56 9.47 -8.01
N THR A 33 14.79 9.32 -9.31
CA THR A 33 14.12 10.13 -10.34
C THR A 33 13.24 9.27 -11.23
N ASP A 34 12.29 9.89 -11.91
CA ASP A 34 11.46 9.23 -12.92
C ASP A 34 12.35 8.57 -14.01
N ARG A 35 13.47 9.21 -14.37
CA ARG A 35 14.49 8.66 -15.30
C ARG A 35 15.02 7.29 -14.85
N ARG A 36 15.04 7.03 -13.54
CA ARG A 36 15.54 5.78 -12.94
C ARG A 36 14.40 4.84 -12.53
N GLY A 37 13.17 5.12 -12.95
CA GLY A 37 12.02 4.25 -12.74
C GLY A 37 11.32 4.41 -11.39
N TYR A 38 11.56 5.53 -10.69
CA TYR A 38 10.87 5.93 -9.47
C TYR A 38 9.88 7.05 -9.81
N SER A 39 8.61 6.72 -10.00
CA SER A 39 7.62 7.64 -10.59
C SER A 39 6.61 8.22 -9.59
N SER A 40 6.84 8.06 -8.29
CA SER A 40 5.95 8.56 -7.23
C SER A 40 6.71 9.45 -6.27
N ASP A 41 6.02 10.25 -5.45
CA ASP A 41 6.66 11.04 -4.38
C ASP A 41 7.26 10.16 -3.27
N PHE A 42 6.96 8.86 -3.31
CA PHE A 42 7.50 7.84 -2.44
C PHE A 42 8.39 6.86 -3.21
N GLY A 43 9.25 6.17 -2.49
CA GLY A 43 10.06 5.11 -3.07
C GLY A 43 10.72 4.23 -2.02
N PRO A 44 11.56 3.30 -2.45
CA PRO A 44 12.14 2.32 -1.57
C PRO A 44 13.28 2.92 -0.72
N MET A 45 13.32 2.59 0.57
CA MET A 45 14.25 3.17 1.56
C MET A 45 15.32 2.21 2.04
N ASN A 46 16.34 2.73 2.74
CA ASN A 46 17.25 1.88 3.50
C ASN A 46 16.63 1.61 4.87
N ILE A 47 17.21 0.64 5.58
CA ILE A 47 17.02 0.48 7.02
C ILE A 47 17.28 1.83 7.71
N GLY A 48 16.29 2.32 8.46
CA GLY A 48 16.34 3.57 9.24
C GLY A 48 15.86 4.81 8.49
N GLU A 49 15.42 4.66 7.23
CA GLU A 49 14.91 5.76 6.38
C GLU A 49 13.41 5.60 6.07
N GLU A 50 12.73 4.66 6.71
CA GLU A 50 11.33 4.32 6.41
C GLU A 50 10.30 5.36 6.88
N TYR A 51 9.18 5.38 6.16
CA TYR A 51 7.93 5.97 6.59
C TYR A 51 7.15 4.99 7.46
N ARG A 52 6.52 5.50 8.52
CA ARG A 52 5.61 4.72 9.37
C ARG A 52 4.62 5.61 10.10
N TRP A 53 3.50 5.00 10.52
CA TRP A 53 2.54 5.63 11.40
C TRP A 53 2.90 5.38 12.85
N ASN A 54 3.25 6.44 13.58
CA ASN A 54 3.63 6.31 14.98
C ASN A 54 2.45 6.50 15.95
N VAL A 55 1.26 6.04 15.55
CA VAL A 55 0.05 6.09 16.37
C VAL A 55 -0.48 4.67 16.57
N PRO A 56 -0.73 4.23 17.82
CA PRO A 56 -1.13 2.85 18.08
C PRO A 56 -2.56 2.53 17.64
N THR A 57 -3.44 3.54 17.55
CA THR A 57 -4.81 3.36 17.06
C THR A 57 -5.08 4.29 15.88
N VAL A 58 -5.50 3.69 14.77
CA VAL A 58 -5.82 4.36 13.52
C VAL A 58 -7.29 4.12 13.21
N TYR A 59 -7.99 5.17 12.82
CA TYR A 59 -9.41 5.12 12.55
C TYR A 59 -9.70 5.14 11.06
N TYR A 60 -10.62 4.29 10.60
CA TYR A 60 -11.05 4.29 9.21
C TYR A 60 -12.57 4.43 9.09
N GLY A 61 -13.04 4.94 7.96
CA GLY A 61 -14.46 5.12 7.68
C GLY A 61 -14.76 5.11 6.18
N PHE A 62 -16.03 5.32 5.86
CA PHE A 62 -16.55 5.22 4.50
C PHE A 62 -17.27 6.50 4.11
N ASP A 63 -16.96 6.99 2.92
CA ASP A 63 -17.66 8.09 2.29
C ASP A 63 -18.96 7.59 1.65
N ASN A 64 -19.97 8.47 1.55
CA ASN A 64 -21.26 8.17 0.94
C ASN A 64 -21.12 7.61 -0.50
N SER A 65 -20.16 8.09 -1.29
CA SER A 65 -19.91 7.55 -2.64
C SER A 65 -19.51 6.06 -2.63
N PHE A 66 -18.76 5.64 -1.61
CA PHE A 66 -18.41 4.23 -1.44
C PHE A 66 -19.64 3.42 -1.01
N LEU A 67 -20.43 3.96 -0.07
CA LEU A 67 -21.65 3.31 0.40
C LEU A 67 -22.68 3.12 -0.72
N GLU A 68 -22.85 4.12 -1.58
CA GLU A 68 -23.76 4.06 -2.74
C GLU A 68 -23.32 2.99 -3.75
N TYR A 69 -22.02 2.89 -4.05
CA TYR A 69 -21.53 1.96 -5.06
C TYR A 69 -21.33 0.54 -4.53
N PHE A 70 -20.72 0.37 -3.35
CA PHE A 70 -20.36 -0.95 -2.83
C PHE A 70 -21.32 -1.47 -1.75
N GLY A 71 -22.08 -0.60 -1.10
CA GLY A 71 -23.05 -0.97 -0.07
C GLY A 71 -22.44 -1.66 1.15
N ALA A 72 -23.32 -2.24 1.98
CA ALA A 72 -22.91 -2.94 3.21
C ALA A 72 -21.97 -4.12 2.96
N LYS A 73 -22.11 -4.81 1.83
CA LYS A 73 -21.22 -5.91 1.45
C LYS A 73 -19.81 -5.44 1.16
N GLY A 74 -19.66 -4.30 0.48
CA GLY A 74 -18.35 -3.66 0.32
C GLY A 74 -17.69 -3.37 1.65
N VAL A 75 -18.44 -2.76 2.58
CA VAL A 75 -17.97 -2.43 3.93
C VAL A 75 -17.47 -3.68 4.66
N GLU A 76 -18.26 -4.77 4.67
CA GLU A 76 -17.86 -6.05 5.28
C GLU A 76 -16.53 -6.58 4.70
N GLU A 77 -16.26 -6.38 3.41
CA GLU A 77 -15.05 -6.87 2.75
C GLU A 77 -13.82 -6.00 3.03
N ILE A 78 -14.01 -4.69 3.17
CA ILE A 78 -12.99 -3.77 3.67
C ILE A 78 -12.65 -4.08 5.14
N ASP A 79 -13.66 -4.34 5.98
CA ASP A 79 -13.46 -4.73 7.37
C ASP A 79 -12.62 -6.01 7.49
N LYS A 80 -12.83 -7.00 6.60
CA LYS A 80 -12.01 -8.23 6.56
C LYS A 80 -10.53 -7.93 6.30
N ALA A 81 -10.20 -6.94 5.48
CA ALA A 81 -8.81 -6.53 5.25
C ALA A 81 -8.18 -5.97 6.54
N PHE A 82 -8.91 -5.11 7.26
CA PHE A 82 -8.46 -4.63 8.58
C PHE A 82 -8.42 -5.74 9.63
N GLN A 83 -9.33 -6.72 9.56
CA GLN A 83 -9.32 -7.87 10.46
C GLN A 83 -8.02 -8.68 10.31
N ILE A 84 -7.52 -8.86 9.09
CA ILE A 84 -6.22 -9.50 8.84
C ILE A 84 -5.11 -8.75 9.59
N LEU A 85 -5.05 -7.41 9.47
CA LEU A 85 -4.04 -6.60 10.17
C LEU A 85 -4.21 -6.62 11.70
N ASN A 86 -5.44 -6.46 12.19
CA ASN A 86 -5.75 -6.47 13.62
C ASN A 86 -5.48 -7.83 14.29
N SER A 87 -5.57 -8.93 13.52
CA SER A 87 -5.28 -10.28 14.00
C SER A 87 -3.80 -10.56 14.22
N LEU A 88 -2.91 -9.68 13.73
CA LEU A 88 -1.47 -9.82 13.95
C LEU A 88 -1.13 -9.73 15.45
N PRO A 89 -0.16 -10.51 15.94
CA PRO A 89 0.41 -10.31 17.27
C PRO A 89 1.14 -8.95 17.33
N SER A 90 1.50 -8.51 18.53
CA SER A 90 2.49 -7.42 18.66
C SER A 90 3.81 -7.81 17.99
N MET A 91 4.48 -6.86 17.36
CA MET A 91 5.70 -7.12 16.59
C MET A 91 6.86 -7.63 17.46
N SER A 92 6.89 -7.22 18.72
CA SER A 92 7.80 -7.78 19.74
C SER A 92 7.60 -9.29 19.99
N SER A 93 6.38 -9.80 19.80
CA SER A 93 6.02 -11.21 19.99
C SER A 93 5.86 -12.00 18.69
N ALA A 94 5.82 -11.32 17.54
CA ALA A 94 5.59 -11.95 16.25
C ALA A 94 6.71 -12.93 15.88
N ARG A 95 6.35 -14.19 15.63
CA ARG A 95 7.25 -15.22 15.12
C ARG A 95 7.02 -15.34 13.61
N LEU A 96 8.08 -15.13 12.82
CA LEU A 96 7.95 -15.11 11.36
C LEU A 96 7.58 -16.48 10.79
N ASP A 97 7.99 -17.57 11.45
CA ASP A 97 7.69 -18.93 11.03
C ASP A 97 6.20 -19.30 11.15
N ASP A 98 5.41 -18.51 11.88
CA ASP A 98 3.97 -18.71 12.01
C ASP A 98 3.22 -18.20 10.75
N PHE A 99 3.91 -17.53 9.82
CA PHE A 99 3.34 -16.95 8.61
C PHE A 99 3.79 -17.72 7.35
N PRO A 100 2.86 -17.97 6.41
CA PRO A 100 3.18 -18.71 5.19
C PRO A 100 4.00 -17.86 4.21
N PHE A 101 4.70 -18.53 3.30
CA PHE A 101 5.41 -17.87 2.20
C PHE A 101 4.49 -17.42 1.05
N ASP A 102 3.27 -17.97 0.96
CA ASP A 102 2.29 -17.56 -0.05
C ASP A 102 0.87 -17.68 0.52
N THR A 103 0.09 -16.62 0.37
CA THR A 103 -1.30 -16.52 0.81
C THR A 103 -2.28 -16.28 -0.35
N ARG A 104 -1.77 -16.12 -1.57
CA ARG A 104 -2.58 -15.86 -2.76
C ARG A 104 -3.25 -17.14 -3.23
N ARG A 105 -4.54 -17.05 -3.56
CA ARG A 105 -5.35 -18.17 -4.03
C ARG A 105 -6.16 -17.77 -5.26
N PRO A 106 -6.31 -18.68 -6.23
CA PRO A 106 -7.19 -18.46 -7.37
C PRO A 106 -8.65 -18.83 -7.05
N ASN A 107 -9.58 -18.11 -7.66
CA ASN A 107 -10.98 -18.51 -7.84
C ASN A 107 -11.29 -18.49 -9.35
N SER A 108 -11.46 -19.67 -9.94
CA SER A 108 -11.62 -19.79 -11.39
C SER A 108 -12.92 -19.16 -11.92
N ARG A 109 -14.00 -19.17 -11.14
CA ARG A 109 -15.26 -18.53 -11.53
C ARG A 109 -15.09 -17.01 -11.55
N ALA A 110 -14.50 -16.44 -10.51
CA ALA A 110 -14.18 -15.02 -10.46
C ALA A 110 -13.21 -14.60 -11.58
N GLN A 111 -12.25 -15.47 -11.92
CA GLN A 111 -11.34 -15.24 -13.04
C GLN A 111 -12.07 -15.20 -14.39
N SER A 112 -12.95 -16.16 -14.65
CA SER A 112 -13.77 -16.19 -15.87
C SER A 112 -14.69 -14.98 -15.99
N LEU A 113 -15.12 -14.41 -14.86
CA LEU A 113 -15.95 -13.21 -14.79
C LEU A 113 -15.14 -11.91 -14.71
N ASN A 114 -13.82 -11.98 -14.87
CA ASN A 114 -12.91 -10.83 -14.84
C ASN A 114 -13.04 -9.98 -13.56
N LEU A 115 -13.25 -10.63 -12.41
CA LEU A 115 -13.49 -9.98 -11.13
C LEU A 115 -12.20 -9.71 -10.38
N LEU A 116 -12.03 -8.50 -9.86
CA LEU A 116 -10.94 -8.10 -8.98
C LEU A 116 -11.42 -8.05 -7.52
N ASP A 117 -10.70 -8.71 -6.61
CA ASP A 117 -11.11 -8.84 -5.21
C ASP A 117 -10.91 -7.55 -4.40
N LEU A 118 -12.00 -7.01 -3.86
CA LEU A 118 -12.03 -5.76 -3.10
C LEU A 118 -11.20 -5.82 -1.80
N LYS A 119 -11.35 -6.89 -1.01
CA LYS A 119 -10.61 -7.09 0.25
C LYS A 119 -9.10 -7.16 0.00
N SER A 120 -8.67 -7.99 -0.95
CA SER A 120 -7.24 -8.17 -1.27
C SER A 120 -6.62 -6.91 -1.83
N THR A 121 -7.38 -6.17 -2.64
CA THR A 121 -6.96 -4.87 -3.14
C THR A 121 -6.70 -3.91 -1.99
N THR A 122 -7.67 -3.82 -1.08
CA THR A 122 -7.57 -2.97 0.11
C THR A 122 -6.35 -3.32 0.95
N LEU A 123 -6.14 -4.60 1.19
CA LEU A 123 -4.99 -5.07 1.97
C LEU A 123 -3.66 -4.62 1.34
N GLY A 124 -3.51 -4.72 0.02
CA GLY A 124 -2.34 -4.22 -0.70
C GLY A 124 -2.11 -2.71 -0.50
N PHE A 125 -3.17 -1.90 -0.54
CA PHE A 125 -3.05 -0.46 -0.29
C PHE A 125 -2.68 -0.15 1.15
N LEU A 126 -3.23 -0.91 2.10
CA LEU A 126 -2.90 -0.76 3.50
C LEU A 126 -1.43 -1.07 3.76
N MET A 127 -0.83 -2.05 3.08
CA MET A 127 0.61 -2.35 3.20
C MET A 127 1.48 -1.12 2.87
N ALA A 128 1.12 -0.37 1.82
CA ALA A 128 1.79 0.88 1.48
C ALA A 128 1.58 1.96 2.54
N ASN A 129 0.35 2.13 3.03
CA ASN A 129 0.04 3.13 4.06
C ASN A 129 0.78 2.87 5.38
N ILE A 130 1.07 1.62 5.72
CA ILE A 130 1.79 1.26 6.94
C ILE A 130 3.30 1.12 6.75
N GLY A 131 3.84 1.53 5.58
CA GLY A 131 5.28 1.75 5.38
C GLY A 131 6.02 0.69 4.56
N LEU A 132 5.32 -0.27 3.93
CA LEU A 132 5.97 -1.23 3.03
C LEU A 132 5.84 -0.81 1.57
N GLU A 133 6.86 -1.14 0.80
CA GLU A 133 6.90 -0.93 -0.64
C GLU A 133 7.07 -2.29 -1.34
N SER A 134 6.74 -2.38 -2.63
CA SER A 134 6.78 -3.64 -3.38
C SER A 134 8.18 -4.26 -3.39
N PRO A 135 8.38 -5.39 -2.68
CA PRO A 135 9.66 -6.09 -2.70
C PRO A 135 9.96 -6.69 -4.07
N ILE A 136 8.95 -6.91 -4.92
CA ILE A 136 9.13 -7.42 -6.28
C ILE A 136 9.63 -6.30 -7.21
N ARG A 137 9.11 -5.08 -7.06
CA ARG A 137 9.55 -3.93 -7.87
C ARG A 137 10.98 -3.51 -7.51
N TYR A 138 11.36 -3.62 -6.25
CA TYR A 138 12.62 -3.04 -5.75
C TYR A 138 13.65 -4.06 -5.23
N VAL A 139 13.44 -5.35 -5.49
CA VAL A 139 14.47 -6.39 -5.27
C VAL A 139 15.78 -6.03 -5.96
N PHE A 140 15.70 -5.59 -7.21
CA PHE A 140 16.76 -4.87 -7.89
C PHE A 140 16.19 -3.55 -8.39
N THR A 141 16.96 -2.48 -8.26
CA THR A 141 16.59 -1.13 -8.68
C THR A 141 17.81 -0.35 -9.18
N LEU A 142 17.61 0.74 -9.91
CA LEU A 142 18.71 1.58 -10.40
C LEU A 142 19.18 2.53 -9.32
N GLY A 143 20.47 2.51 -9.01
CA GLY A 143 21.11 3.39 -8.04
C GLY A 143 21.70 4.66 -8.62
N ASP A 144 22.27 4.55 -9.82
CA ASP A 144 22.79 5.65 -10.62
C ASP A 144 22.81 5.23 -12.09
N VAL A 145 22.70 6.19 -13.00
CA VAL A 145 22.84 5.99 -14.45
C VAL A 145 24.07 6.77 -14.84
N ILE A 146 25.18 6.10 -15.13
CA ILE A 146 26.41 6.79 -15.52
C ILE A 146 26.13 7.42 -16.88
N ASP A 147 26.15 8.77 -16.93
CA ASP A 147 25.75 9.57 -18.09
C ASP A 147 26.52 9.21 -19.35
N ALA A 148 25.95 8.26 -20.08
CA ALA A 148 26.17 8.07 -21.48
C ALA A 148 24.79 8.23 -22.17
N PRO A 149 24.75 8.51 -23.48
CA PRO A 149 23.66 9.29 -24.09
C PRO A 149 22.27 8.63 -24.05
N CYS A 150 22.18 7.35 -23.68
CA CYS A 150 21.09 6.70 -22.94
C CYS A 150 21.28 5.18 -22.96
N CYS A 151 20.59 4.45 -22.07
CA CYS A 151 20.51 2.98 -22.05
C CYS A 151 21.83 2.21 -22.01
N ASN A 152 22.79 2.69 -21.23
CA ASN A 152 24.07 2.04 -21.01
C ASN A 152 24.58 2.33 -19.60
N LEU A 153 25.38 1.39 -19.06
CA LEU A 153 26.07 1.52 -17.77
C LEU A 153 25.14 1.84 -16.58
N PHE A 154 24.36 0.83 -16.19
CA PHE A 154 23.46 0.90 -15.05
C PHE A 154 24.16 0.43 -13.76
N ILE A 155 24.04 1.22 -12.69
CA ILE A 155 24.42 0.76 -11.35
C ILE A 155 23.20 0.15 -10.69
N MET A 156 23.28 -1.15 -10.41
CA MET A 156 22.22 -1.90 -9.73
C MET A 156 22.35 -1.75 -8.21
N LYS A 157 21.23 -1.54 -7.54
CA LYS A 157 21.08 -1.58 -6.08
C LYS A 157 19.97 -2.54 -5.71
N ARG A 158 19.99 -3.01 -4.47
CA ARG A 158 18.90 -3.78 -3.86
C ARG A 158 18.28 -2.94 -2.76
N ARG A 159 16.95 -2.99 -2.65
CA ARG A 159 16.19 -2.34 -1.56
C ARG A 159 15.32 -3.32 -0.78
N ASN A 160 15.61 -4.60 -0.98
CA ASN A 160 15.03 -5.69 -0.23
C ASN A 160 15.94 -6.11 0.90
N PHE A 161 15.39 -6.25 2.10
CA PHE A 161 16.10 -6.64 3.30
C PHE A 161 15.53 -7.92 3.88
N ASP A 162 16.41 -8.79 4.33
CA ASP A 162 16.02 -10.00 5.01
C ASP A 162 15.32 -9.70 6.35
N PRO A 163 14.12 -10.25 6.62
CA PRO A 163 13.38 -10.02 7.86
C PRO A 163 14.14 -10.28 9.17
N ASP A 164 15.10 -11.21 9.16
CA ASP A 164 15.83 -11.61 10.38
C ASP A 164 17.16 -10.88 10.53
N THR A 165 17.90 -10.75 9.43
CA THR A 165 19.28 -10.22 9.44
C THR A 165 19.36 -8.76 9.00
N LEU A 166 18.33 -8.22 8.34
CA LEU A 166 18.28 -6.90 7.71
C LEU A 166 19.35 -6.68 6.63
N VAL A 167 20.00 -7.75 6.18
CA VAL A 167 21.00 -7.70 5.11
C VAL A 167 20.29 -7.66 3.75
N PRO A 168 20.78 -6.87 2.78
CA PRO A 168 20.22 -6.85 1.44
C PRO A 168 20.19 -8.24 0.78
N THR A 169 19.03 -8.65 0.29
CA THR A 169 18.80 -9.99 -0.25
C THR A 169 17.92 -9.96 -1.50
N SER A 170 18.04 -11.01 -2.32
CA SER A 170 17.22 -11.24 -3.51
C SER A 170 16.22 -12.38 -3.35
N PHE A 171 16.07 -12.89 -2.12
CA PHE A 171 15.07 -13.91 -1.82
C PHE A 171 13.78 -13.26 -1.37
N ILE A 172 12.67 -13.49 -2.07
CA ILE A 172 11.34 -13.04 -1.67
C ILE A 172 10.52 -14.29 -1.37
N ASN A 173 10.01 -14.38 -0.14
CA ASN A 173 9.26 -15.49 0.42
C ASN A 173 9.92 -16.85 0.11
N GLY A 174 11.24 -16.93 0.33
CA GLY A 174 12.05 -18.13 0.07
C GLY A 174 12.35 -18.42 -1.41
N ARG A 175 12.00 -17.54 -2.34
CA ARG A 175 12.26 -17.69 -3.78
C ARG A 175 13.35 -16.75 -4.23
N LEU A 176 14.32 -17.26 -4.99
CA LEU A 176 15.39 -16.42 -5.55
C LEU A 176 14.88 -15.60 -6.73
N TRP A 177 15.18 -14.32 -6.72
CA TRP A 177 14.89 -13.39 -7.81
C TRP A 177 16.14 -12.90 -8.51
N THR A 178 15.97 -12.52 -9.77
CA THR A 178 16.98 -11.86 -10.60
C THR A 178 16.33 -10.73 -11.40
N TYR A 179 17.14 -9.87 -12.02
CA TYR A 179 16.69 -8.98 -13.07
C TYR A 179 17.07 -9.61 -14.42
N ARG A 180 16.09 -9.83 -15.31
CA ARG A 180 16.34 -10.45 -16.61
C ARG A 180 16.84 -9.42 -17.63
N ASP A 181 16.16 -8.29 -17.67
CA ASP A 181 16.40 -7.19 -18.60
C ASP A 181 16.35 -5.85 -17.87
N ILE A 182 16.79 -4.79 -18.54
CA ILE A 182 16.52 -3.41 -18.13
C ILE A 182 15.68 -2.76 -19.23
N PHE A 183 14.45 -2.41 -18.89
CA PHE A 183 13.63 -1.58 -19.76
C PHE A 183 14.24 -0.18 -19.80
N CYS A 184 14.37 0.41 -20.98
CA CYS A 184 14.93 1.74 -21.13
C CYS A 184 14.36 2.45 -22.36
N LEU A 185 13.95 3.71 -22.19
CA LEU A 185 13.54 4.63 -23.24
C LEU A 185 14.38 5.90 -23.15
N CYS A 186 14.74 6.47 -24.30
CA CYS A 186 15.61 7.63 -24.41
C CYS A 186 14.90 8.91 -24.86
N THR A 187 13.96 8.79 -25.80
CA THR A 187 13.27 9.93 -26.43
C THR A 187 11.83 9.52 -26.78
N PRO A 188 10.83 10.41 -26.60
CA PRO A 188 10.91 11.74 -25.99
C PRO A 188 10.97 11.72 -24.45
N ILE A 189 10.79 10.55 -23.82
CA ILE A 189 10.81 10.38 -22.36
C ILE A 189 12.01 9.50 -21.99
N GLN A 190 12.81 9.95 -21.03
CA GLN A 190 13.89 9.17 -20.45
C GLN A 190 13.37 8.40 -19.24
N ILE A 191 13.35 7.07 -19.32
CA ILE A 191 12.99 6.19 -18.19
C ILE A 191 13.73 4.87 -18.33
N ALA A 192 14.25 4.36 -17.22
CA ALA A 192 14.82 3.02 -17.15
C ALA A 192 14.46 2.33 -15.84
N PHE A 193 14.24 1.01 -15.89
CA PHE A 193 14.05 0.19 -14.69
C PHE A 193 14.35 -1.28 -14.99
N PRO A 194 14.79 -2.06 -14.00
CA PRO A 194 14.98 -3.50 -14.17
C PRO A 194 13.65 -4.25 -14.27
N VAL A 195 13.65 -5.29 -15.10
CA VAL A 195 12.57 -6.27 -15.21
C VAL A 195 12.89 -7.43 -14.29
N ASN A 196 12.32 -7.39 -13.09
CA ASN A 196 12.55 -8.38 -12.05
C ASN A 196 11.69 -9.64 -12.29
N THR A 197 12.28 -10.81 -12.09
CA THR A 197 11.62 -12.10 -12.26
C THR A 197 12.16 -13.11 -11.26
N PRO A 198 11.36 -14.09 -10.80
CA PRO A 198 11.91 -15.23 -10.08
C PRO A 198 12.83 -16.03 -11.01
N VAL A 199 13.87 -16.64 -10.43
CA VAL A 199 14.77 -17.55 -11.15
C VAL A 199 14.05 -18.83 -11.55
N ASP A 200 13.12 -19.31 -10.72
CA ASP A 200 12.17 -20.37 -11.07
C ASP A 200 10.82 -19.74 -11.45
N PRO A 201 10.44 -19.72 -12.74
CA PRO A 201 9.19 -19.11 -13.20
C PRO A 201 7.92 -19.79 -12.67
N LEU A 202 8.01 -21.04 -12.20
CA LEU A 202 6.87 -21.79 -11.67
C LEU A 202 6.64 -21.52 -10.18
N ALA A 203 7.68 -21.07 -9.46
CA ALA A 203 7.63 -20.82 -8.04
C ALA A 203 7.51 -19.31 -7.75
N TYR A 204 6.28 -18.80 -7.80
CA TYR A 204 5.99 -17.38 -7.64
C TYR A 204 5.25 -17.11 -6.31
N ASN A 205 6.01 -16.88 -5.25
CA ASN A 205 5.50 -16.53 -3.93
C ASN A 205 5.47 -15.01 -3.79
N GLU A 206 4.28 -14.42 -3.78
CA GLU A 206 4.10 -12.96 -3.83
C GLU A 206 3.68 -12.38 -2.47
N PRO A 207 4.46 -11.45 -1.88
CA PRO A 207 4.01 -10.66 -0.74
C PRO A 207 2.83 -9.75 -1.10
N VAL A 208 1.95 -9.48 -0.14
CA VAL A 208 0.82 -8.56 -0.34
C VAL A 208 1.29 -7.14 -0.60
N ALA A 209 2.42 -6.72 -0.04
CA ALA A 209 3.02 -5.41 -0.36
C ALA A 209 3.38 -5.25 -1.85
N ALA A 210 3.43 -6.35 -2.63
CA ALA A 210 3.72 -6.31 -4.05
C ALA A 210 2.48 -6.25 -4.96
N SER A 211 1.25 -6.23 -4.45
CA SER A 211 0.05 -6.43 -5.28
C SER A 211 -0.15 -5.47 -6.45
N PHE A 212 0.39 -4.25 -6.39
CA PHE A 212 0.18 -3.20 -7.41
C PHE A 212 1.46 -2.84 -8.13
N ASN A 213 2.04 -3.80 -8.83
CA ASN A 213 3.19 -3.53 -9.69
C ASN A 213 3.11 -4.29 -11.01
N LEU A 214 3.81 -3.79 -12.02
CA LEU A 214 3.85 -4.36 -13.38
C LEU A 214 4.29 -5.84 -13.44
N PHE A 215 4.98 -6.32 -12.42
CA PHE A 215 5.52 -7.67 -12.35
C PHE A 215 4.68 -8.58 -11.46
N SER A 216 3.66 -8.05 -10.76
CA SER A 216 2.75 -8.79 -9.88
C SER A 216 1.95 -9.86 -10.64
N ARG A 217 1.64 -10.96 -9.96
CA ARG A 217 0.67 -11.98 -10.39
C ARG A 217 -0.67 -11.86 -9.66
N TYR A 218 -0.84 -10.85 -8.82
CA TYR A 218 -2.14 -10.47 -8.31
C TYR A 218 -2.95 -9.78 -9.42
N GLY A 219 -4.25 -10.06 -9.45
CA GLY A 219 -5.13 -9.59 -10.51
C GLY A 219 -6.47 -10.30 -10.45
N VAL A 220 -7.19 -10.29 -11.58
CA VAL A 220 -8.55 -10.85 -11.66
C VAL A 220 -8.58 -12.34 -11.27
N GLY A 221 -9.60 -12.71 -10.49
CA GLY A 221 -9.78 -14.04 -9.94
C GLY A 221 -8.76 -14.46 -8.89
N GLN A 222 -7.89 -13.56 -8.42
CA GLN A 222 -6.95 -13.84 -7.33
C GLN A 222 -7.38 -13.11 -6.05
N PHE A 223 -7.17 -13.74 -4.91
CA PHE A 223 -7.37 -13.12 -3.60
C PHE A 223 -6.29 -13.57 -2.61
N TYR A 224 -6.02 -12.75 -1.60
CA TYR A 224 -5.16 -13.08 -0.46
C TYR A 224 -5.99 -13.58 0.72
N THR A 225 -5.44 -14.57 1.42
CA THR A 225 -6.01 -15.13 2.65
C THR A 225 -5.42 -14.54 3.93
N GLY A 226 -4.31 -13.80 3.81
CA GLY A 226 -3.57 -13.19 4.92
C GLY A 226 -2.27 -12.57 4.41
N LEU A 227 -1.39 -12.18 5.34
CA LEU A 227 -0.05 -11.67 5.02
C LEU A 227 0.98 -12.81 4.88
N THR A 228 2.00 -12.61 4.06
CA THR A 228 3.13 -13.54 3.98
C THR A 228 4.15 -13.28 5.08
N ARG A 229 5.07 -14.22 5.27
CA ARG A 229 6.23 -14.09 6.17
C ARG A 229 6.96 -12.76 5.98
N ASP A 230 7.23 -12.39 4.74
CA ASP A 230 7.99 -11.18 4.43
C ASP A 230 7.21 -9.89 4.68
N ASP A 231 5.90 -9.87 4.40
CA ASP A 231 5.03 -8.74 4.77
C ASP A 231 5.13 -8.50 6.28
N VAL A 232 4.97 -9.55 7.09
CA VAL A 232 5.07 -9.45 8.56
C VAL A 232 6.49 -9.15 9.01
N GLY A 233 7.51 -9.64 8.30
CA GLY A 233 8.91 -9.30 8.53
C GLY A 233 9.17 -7.80 8.44
N GLY A 234 8.64 -7.17 7.39
CA GLY A 234 8.72 -5.72 7.23
C GLY A 234 7.98 -4.96 8.32
N LEU A 235 6.74 -5.35 8.64
CA LEU A 235 6.00 -4.73 9.75
C LEU A 235 6.70 -4.91 11.10
N LYS A 236 7.30 -6.09 11.30
CA LYS A 236 8.05 -6.42 12.51
C LYS A 236 9.26 -5.52 12.66
N TYR A 237 9.95 -5.18 11.58
CA TYR A 237 11.03 -4.20 11.58
C TYR A 237 10.49 -2.77 11.86
N ILE A 238 9.49 -2.32 11.09
CA ILE A 238 8.94 -0.95 11.17
C ILE A 238 8.43 -0.63 12.58
N TYR A 239 7.59 -1.51 13.12
CA TYR A 239 6.87 -1.26 14.38
C TYR A 239 7.56 -1.85 15.60
N ASN A 240 8.75 -2.44 15.46
CA ASN A 240 9.51 -2.90 16.62
C ASN A 240 9.75 -1.74 17.60
N ARG A 241 9.59 -1.97 18.90
CA ARG A 241 9.95 -0.98 19.93
C ARG A 241 11.44 -0.61 19.91
N GLY A 242 12.28 -1.53 19.45
CA GLY A 242 13.72 -1.29 19.26
C GLY A 242 14.04 -0.46 18.02
N ASN A 243 13.12 -0.34 17.05
CA ASN A 243 13.34 0.50 15.87
C ASN A 243 12.99 1.95 16.19
N GLN A 244 14.01 2.82 16.14
CA GLN A 244 13.95 4.19 16.64
C GLN A 244 14.30 5.18 15.54
N ASN A 245 13.37 6.09 15.22
CA ASN A 245 13.55 7.10 14.18
C ASN A 245 13.34 8.50 14.77
N TYR A 246 14.02 9.48 14.17
CA TYR A 246 13.79 10.89 14.49
C TYR A 246 12.52 11.37 13.80
N GLU A 247 11.51 11.71 14.58
CA GLU A 247 10.15 11.95 14.10
C GLU A 247 9.57 13.21 14.72
N THR A 248 8.59 13.79 14.03
CA THR A 248 7.74 14.85 14.58
C THR A 248 6.55 14.20 15.26
N ILE A 249 6.03 14.83 16.32
CA ILE A 249 4.79 14.43 16.97
C ILE A 249 3.66 14.39 15.94
N VAL A 250 2.70 13.48 16.12
CA VAL A 250 1.50 13.44 15.28
C VAL A 250 0.81 14.81 15.25
N GLY A 251 0.16 15.16 14.13
CA GLY A 251 -0.63 16.39 14.00
C GLY A 251 -1.91 16.36 14.85
N GLY A 252 -2.48 17.54 15.13
CA GLY A 252 -3.77 17.67 15.82
C GLY A 252 -3.75 17.40 17.33
N VAL A 253 -2.58 17.52 17.97
CA VAL A 253 -2.40 17.24 19.40
C VAL A 253 -2.96 18.38 20.26
N VAL A 254 -3.83 18.02 21.20
CA VAL A 254 -4.33 18.89 22.26
C VAL A 254 -3.70 18.43 23.57
N GLY A 255 -3.25 19.37 24.41
CA GLY A 255 -2.59 19.01 25.64
C GLY A 255 -3.53 18.46 26.71
N THR A 256 -3.34 17.20 27.08
CA THR A 256 -3.81 16.64 28.35
C THR A 256 -2.83 17.05 29.45
N GLY A 257 -3.02 18.25 29.99
CA GLY A 257 -2.19 18.79 31.07
C GLY A 257 -2.19 17.88 32.32
N GLY A 258 -1.00 17.65 32.87
CA GLY A 258 -0.75 16.73 33.97
C GLY A 258 -1.50 16.99 35.27
N GLY A 259 -1.70 15.91 36.02
CA GLY A 259 -2.26 15.86 37.36
C GLY A 259 -3.79 15.68 37.40
N PRO A 260 -4.37 15.07 38.46
CA PRO A 260 -5.82 14.80 38.59
C PRO A 260 -6.73 16.04 38.59
N TRP A 261 -6.17 17.24 38.44
CA TRP A 261 -6.83 18.55 38.46
C TRP A 261 -6.42 19.44 37.28
N GLY A 262 -5.71 18.91 36.27
CA GLY A 262 -5.31 19.65 35.07
C GLY A 262 -6.49 19.85 34.11
N GLY A 263 -6.81 21.10 33.77
CA GLY A 263 -7.91 21.44 32.87
C GLY A 263 -7.72 20.89 31.45
N VAL A 264 -8.76 20.26 30.93
CA VAL A 264 -8.87 19.83 29.52
C VAL A 264 -9.09 21.08 28.66
N GLY A 265 -8.28 21.28 27.61
CA GLY A 265 -8.55 22.30 26.59
C GLY A 265 -7.42 23.29 26.24
N GLY A 266 -6.17 23.02 26.61
CA GLY A 266 -5.03 23.88 26.21
C GLY A 266 -4.40 23.45 24.88
N THR A 267 -4.52 24.27 23.83
CA THR A 267 -3.76 24.17 22.57
C THR A 267 -2.31 24.63 22.76
N ASN A 268 -1.61 24.09 23.76
CA ASN A 268 -0.20 24.44 24.02
C ASN A 268 0.70 23.27 23.63
N LEU A 269 1.13 23.25 22.36
CA LEU A 269 2.22 22.40 21.86
C LEU A 269 3.53 22.63 22.64
N SER A 270 3.65 23.74 23.38
CA SER A 270 4.82 24.10 24.20
C SER A 270 5.14 23.12 25.32
N ASN A 271 4.20 22.24 25.70
CA ASN A 271 4.38 21.27 26.78
C ASN A 271 4.83 19.89 26.29
N PHE A 272 4.87 19.67 24.98
CA PHE A 272 5.24 18.38 24.39
C PHE A 272 6.57 18.47 23.65
N ALA A 273 7.33 17.38 23.69
CA ALA A 273 8.45 17.19 22.79
C ALA A 273 7.92 16.97 21.37
N THR A 274 7.90 18.04 20.58
CA THR A 274 7.46 18.00 19.17
C THR A 274 8.38 17.09 18.36
N ASN A 275 9.69 17.33 18.40
CA ASN A 275 10.66 16.53 17.65
C ASN A 275 11.54 15.71 18.58
N GLY A 276 11.84 14.49 18.18
CA GLY A 276 12.76 13.62 18.92
C GLY A 276 12.75 12.20 18.38
N ILE A 277 13.58 11.37 18.98
CA ILE A 277 13.66 9.96 18.62
C ILE A 277 12.50 9.21 19.28
N ARG A 278 11.75 8.47 18.47
CA ARG A 278 10.59 7.68 18.89
C ARG A 278 10.75 6.22 18.46
N SER A 279 10.32 5.32 19.35
CA SER A 279 10.24 3.88 19.08
C SER A 279 9.00 3.54 18.26
N GLY A 280 9.02 2.41 17.55
CA GLY A 280 7.83 1.87 16.91
C GLY A 280 6.74 1.50 17.94
N VAL A 281 5.47 1.61 17.54
CA VAL A 281 4.29 1.42 18.43
C VAL A 281 4.01 -0.03 18.81
N ASP A 282 4.80 -1.00 18.36
CA ASP A 282 4.67 -2.45 18.58
C ASP A 282 3.45 -3.10 17.91
N LYS A 283 2.29 -2.42 17.93
CA LYS A 283 1.08 -2.84 17.24
C LYS A 283 0.25 -1.62 16.85
N VAL A 284 -0.14 -1.56 15.58
CA VAL A 284 -1.17 -0.64 15.09
C VAL A 284 -2.51 -1.37 15.13
N THR A 285 -3.52 -0.74 15.72
CA THR A 285 -4.90 -1.24 15.78
C THR A 285 -5.78 -0.35 14.94
N PHE A 286 -6.62 -0.96 14.11
CA PHE A 286 -7.53 -0.27 13.21
C PHE A 286 -8.96 -0.36 13.74
N VAL A 287 -9.62 0.79 13.84
CA VAL A 287 -10.99 0.88 14.38
C VAL A 287 -11.88 1.60 13.37
N ARG A 288 -13.02 0.99 13.02
CA ARG A 288 -14.00 1.62 12.15
C ARG A 288 -14.75 2.72 12.90
N LEU A 289 -14.99 3.84 12.23
CA LEU A 289 -15.89 4.89 12.67
C LEU A 289 -17.12 4.99 11.79
N ASP A 290 -18.24 5.29 12.44
CA ASP A 290 -19.44 5.74 11.74
C ASP A 290 -19.23 7.22 11.39
N PHE A 291 -19.05 7.48 10.10
CA PHE A 291 -18.74 8.79 9.53
C PHE A 291 -19.82 9.17 8.52
N ASP A 292 -20.32 10.41 8.60
CA ASP A 292 -21.24 10.97 7.61
C ASP A 292 -20.48 12.00 6.78
N SER A 293 -20.20 11.63 5.54
CA SER A 293 -19.41 12.47 4.65
C SER A 293 -20.19 13.62 4.00
N LEU A 294 -21.53 13.62 4.04
CA LEU A 294 -22.34 14.72 3.49
C LEU A 294 -22.17 16.01 4.30
N ILE A 295 -21.87 15.86 5.60
CA ILE A 295 -21.61 16.97 6.52
C ILE A 295 -20.15 16.99 6.99
N GLY A 296 -19.33 16.02 6.59
CA GLY A 296 -17.91 15.93 6.93
C GLY A 296 -17.63 15.68 8.41
N GLU A 297 -18.58 15.09 9.14
CA GLU A 297 -18.51 14.89 10.59
C GLU A 297 -18.59 13.42 10.98
N THR A 298 -17.79 13.04 11.98
CA THR A 298 -18.04 11.83 12.77
C THR A 298 -19.24 12.07 13.68
N LEU A 299 -20.11 11.06 13.84
CA LEU A 299 -21.31 11.18 14.71
C LEU A 299 -20.95 11.58 16.15
N GLN A 300 -19.74 11.22 16.61
CA GLN A 300 -19.12 11.71 17.84
C GLN A 300 -17.60 11.81 17.64
N PRO A 301 -16.98 13.00 17.76
CA PRO A 301 -15.53 13.14 17.71
C PRO A 301 -14.85 12.30 18.79
N ILE A 302 -13.81 11.57 18.41
CA ILE A 302 -13.07 10.71 19.35
C ILE A 302 -11.77 11.38 19.76
N THR A 303 -11.50 11.38 21.06
CA THR A 303 -10.16 11.71 21.57
C THR A 303 -9.30 10.44 21.56
N ASN A 304 -8.40 10.33 20.60
CA ASN A 304 -7.41 9.28 20.53
C ASN A 304 -6.24 9.63 21.45
N SER A 305 -6.21 8.99 22.63
CA SER A 305 -5.18 9.22 23.65
C SER A 305 -4.21 8.05 23.76
N PHE A 306 -2.91 8.33 23.78
CA PHE A 306 -1.86 7.33 23.99
C PHE A 306 -0.62 7.94 24.63
N ASP A 307 0.13 7.11 25.35
CA ASP A 307 1.40 7.51 25.96
C ASP A 307 2.56 7.23 25.01
N GLU A 308 3.51 8.15 24.95
CA GLU A 308 4.77 7.95 24.23
C GLU A 308 5.98 8.37 25.07
N THR A 309 7.13 7.79 24.74
CA THR A 309 8.44 8.22 25.26
C THR A 309 9.24 8.82 24.10
N VAL A 310 9.62 10.09 24.24
CA VAL A 310 10.41 10.81 23.24
C VAL A 310 11.81 11.05 23.79
N ILE A 311 12.83 10.60 23.08
CA ILE A 311 14.21 10.87 23.44
C ILE A 311 14.64 12.18 22.78
N THR A 312 14.98 13.16 23.61
CA THR A 312 15.49 14.47 23.19
C THR A 312 16.96 14.62 23.59
N PRO A 313 17.69 15.63 23.09
CA PRO A 313 19.05 15.92 23.55
C PRO A 313 19.16 16.19 25.07
N ARG A 314 18.04 16.48 25.74
CA ARG A 314 17.98 16.74 27.20
C ARG A 314 17.60 15.51 28.03
N GLY A 315 17.36 14.37 27.38
CA GLY A 315 16.91 13.14 28.02
C GLY A 315 15.56 12.63 27.47
N ALA A 316 15.13 11.49 28.00
CA ALA A 316 13.84 10.89 27.66
C ALA A 316 12.69 11.62 28.38
N ILE A 317 11.66 11.96 27.63
CA ILE A 317 10.44 12.62 28.10
C ILE A 317 9.27 11.66 27.91
N GLN A 318 8.54 11.37 28.98
CA GLN A 318 7.26 10.68 28.91
C GLN A 318 6.16 11.71 28.68
N GLN A 319 5.29 11.48 27.71
CA GLN A 319 4.17 12.37 27.45
C GLN A 319 2.91 11.64 27.00
N SER A 320 1.76 12.11 27.47
CA SER A 320 0.44 11.60 27.12
C SER A 320 -0.17 12.47 26.03
N ILE A 321 -0.25 11.91 24.83
CA ILE A 321 -0.75 12.58 23.64
C ILE A 321 -2.25 12.34 23.51
N GLY A 322 -3.02 13.40 23.29
CA GLY A 322 -4.42 13.33 22.88
C GLY A 322 -4.59 14.03 21.54
N ARG A 323 -5.18 13.37 20.55
CA ARG A 323 -5.59 13.99 19.28
C ARG A 323 -7.08 13.81 19.05
N ILE A 324 -7.74 14.84 18.54
CA ILE A 324 -9.16 14.77 18.18
C ILE A 324 -9.27 14.21 16.76
N VAL A 325 -9.96 13.08 16.64
CA VAL A 325 -10.29 12.43 15.38
C VAL A 325 -11.72 12.82 15.03
N ALA A 326 -11.85 13.93 14.30
CA ALA A 326 -13.13 14.42 13.79
C ALA A 326 -13.50 13.81 12.43
N VAL A 327 -12.48 13.41 11.66
CA VAL A 327 -12.55 12.70 10.37
C VAL A 327 -11.67 11.45 10.48
N PRO A 328 -12.06 10.31 9.89
CA PRO A 328 -11.22 9.11 9.88
C PRO A 328 -9.80 9.36 9.35
N ASP A 329 -8.81 8.66 9.89
CA ASP A 329 -7.42 8.70 9.41
C ASP A 329 -7.31 8.07 8.01
N ILE A 330 -8.15 7.09 7.71
CA ILE A 330 -8.32 6.49 6.38
C ILE A 330 -9.78 6.61 5.98
N LEU A 331 -10.06 7.25 4.85
CA LEU A 331 -11.40 7.35 4.29
C LEU A 331 -11.49 6.59 2.96
N PHE A 332 -12.41 5.64 2.89
CA PHE A 332 -12.70 4.89 1.67
C PHE A 332 -13.79 5.60 0.88
N ALA A 333 -13.49 5.93 -0.37
CA ALA A 333 -14.42 6.61 -1.27
C ALA A 333 -14.53 5.87 -2.60
N ALA A 334 -15.48 6.26 -3.44
CA ALA A 334 -15.59 5.74 -4.80
C ALA A 334 -15.78 6.88 -5.81
N ALA A 335 -15.00 6.87 -6.89
CA ALA A 335 -15.07 7.89 -7.93
C ALA A 335 -14.67 7.32 -9.29
N ASP A 336 -15.01 8.02 -10.36
CA ASP A 336 -14.59 7.65 -11.71
C ASP A 336 -13.09 7.96 -11.85
N THR A 337 -12.27 6.92 -11.97
CA THR A 337 -10.81 7.06 -12.13
C THR A 337 -10.35 7.01 -13.59
N THR A 338 -11.28 7.01 -14.57
CA THR A 338 -10.96 6.90 -16.01
C THR A 338 -10.64 8.23 -16.66
N THR A 339 -11.00 9.35 -16.02
CA THR A 339 -10.61 10.68 -16.48
C THR A 339 -9.11 10.88 -16.28
N ARG A 340 -8.41 10.99 -17.41
CA ARG A 340 -6.95 11.07 -17.59
C ARG A 340 -6.31 12.25 -16.84
N ALA A 341 -6.13 12.17 -15.53
CA ALA A 341 -5.32 13.15 -14.78
C ALA A 341 -5.04 12.71 -13.33
N GLY A 342 -3.89 13.11 -12.80
CA GLY A 342 -3.54 12.99 -11.39
C GLY A 342 -4.59 13.63 -10.49
N PHE A 343 -4.78 13.04 -9.33
CA PHE A 343 -5.83 13.36 -8.39
C PHE A 343 -5.34 14.37 -7.33
N THR A 344 -6.03 15.50 -7.19
CA THR A 344 -5.81 16.49 -6.12
C THR A 344 -7.11 16.64 -5.32
N ILE A 345 -7.10 16.24 -4.04
CA ILE A 345 -8.15 16.62 -3.08
C ILE A 345 -7.75 17.96 -2.49
N THR A 346 -8.58 18.98 -2.70
CA THR A 346 -8.48 20.22 -1.92
C THR A 346 -9.47 20.16 -0.77
N THR A 347 -8.98 19.86 0.43
CA THR A 347 -9.75 19.96 1.66
C THR A 347 -9.50 21.33 2.28
N THR A 348 -10.53 22.19 2.33
CA THR A 348 -10.45 23.44 3.10
C THR A 348 -10.94 23.15 4.51
N VAL A 349 -10.06 23.29 5.50
CA VAL A 349 -10.41 23.10 6.92
C VAL A 349 -10.74 24.46 7.55
N GLY A 350 -11.91 24.58 8.16
CA GLY A 350 -12.32 25.76 8.91
C GLY A 350 -11.51 25.95 10.21
N PRO A 351 -11.64 27.10 10.90
CA PRO A 351 -10.85 27.43 12.08
C PRO A 351 -10.95 26.43 13.24
N ASN A 352 -11.99 25.58 13.23
CA ASN A 352 -12.31 24.61 14.27
C ASN A 352 -12.03 23.14 13.88
N GLY A 353 -11.42 22.89 12.71
CA GLY A 353 -11.18 21.52 12.23
C GLY A 353 -12.31 20.91 11.39
N GLU A 354 -13.36 21.67 11.10
CA GLU A 354 -14.47 21.30 10.21
C GLU A 354 -14.05 21.32 8.73
N ILE A 355 -14.61 20.46 7.87
CA ILE A 355 -14.40 20.55 6.41
C ILE A 355 -15.34 21.65 5.88
N ALA A 356 -14.78 22.80 5.48
CA ALA A 356 -15.53 23.92 4.95
C ALA A 356 -15.91 23.74 3.47
N SER A 357 -15.13 22.97 2.72
CA SER A 357 -15.39 22.59 1.33
C SER A 357 -14.44 21.46 0.93
N GLU A 358 -14.95 20.51 0.14
CA GLU A 358 -14.16 19.44 -0.47
C GLU A 358 -14.34 19.50 -1.99
N THR A 359 -13.23 19.67 -2.71
CA THR A 359 -13.24 19.65 -4.17
C THR A 359 -12.21 18.64 -4.66
N ILE A 360 -12.70 17.61 -5.35
CA ILE A 360 -11.88 16.66 -6.10
C ILE A 360 -11.56 17.29 -7.45
N SER A 361 -10.27 17.51 -7.73
CA SER A 361 -9.80 18.09 -8.99
C SER A 361 -8.76 17.20 -9.66
N PHE A 362 -8.80 17.15 -10.99
CA PHE A 362 -7.95 16.31 -11.82
C PHE A 362 -6.91 17.20 -12.54
N THR A 363 -5.61 16.95 -12.34
CA THR A 363 -4.50 17.61 -13.06
C THR A 363 -3.58 16.62 -13.78
N GLU A 364 -3.32 16.85 -15.07
CA GLU A 364 -2.61 15.93 -15.96
C GLU A 364 -1.13 15.69 -15.57
N SER A 365 -0.67 14.44 -15.56
CA SER A 365 0.77 14.15 -15.63
C SER A 365 1.08 12.91 -16.49
N SER A 366 1.73 13.18 -17.63
CA SER A 366 2.47 12.28 -18.54
C SER A 366 1.71 11.22 -19.38
N PRO A 367 1.87 11.23 -20.72
CA PRO A 367 1.11 10.38 -21.65
C PRO A 367 1.54 8.89 -21.70
N VAL A 368 2.71 8.50 -21.20
CA VAL A 368 3.23 7.11 -21.35
C VAL A 368 3.02 6.26 -20.09
N LEU A 369 3.05 6.86 -18.90
CA LEU A 369 2.65 6.17 -17.67
C LEU A 369 1.12 5.97 -17.61
N ALA A 370 0.35 6.77 -18.37
CA ALA A 370 -1.09 6.60 -18.52
C ALA A 370 -1.47 5.20 -19.04
N LEU A 371 -0.75 4.63 -20.02
CA LEU A 371 -1.12 3.31 -20.56
C LEU A 371 -0.97 2.17 -19.54
N ILE A 372 -0.10 2.40 -18.54
CA ILE A 372 0.15 1.48 -17.43
C ILE A 372 -0.82 1.81 -16.28
N ALA A 373 -0.99 3.08 -15.93
CA ALA A 373 -1.89 3.60 -14.88
C ALA A 373 -3.38 3.29 -15.11
N HIS A 374 -3.84 3.19 -16.37
CA HIS A 374 -5.22 2.77 -16.68
C HIS A 374 -5.55 1.32 -16.23
N ARG A 375 -4.56 0.52 -15.80
CA ARG A 375 -4.80 -0.80 -15.19
C ARG A 375 -4.72 -0.81 -13.65
N PHE A 376 -4.44 0.33 -13.00
CA PHE A 376 -4.28 0.40 -11.55
C PHE A 376 -5.43 1.18 -10.91
N ILE A 377 -6.40 0.40 -10.41
CA ILE A 377 -6.89 0.38 -9.03
C ILE A 377 -6.42 1.59 -8.18
N GLY A 378 -7.41 2.35 -7.70
CA GLY A 378 -7.38 3.38 -6.65
C GLY A 378 -6.17 4.28 -6.43
N THR A 379 -6.40 5.60 -6.40
CA THR A 379 -5.36 6.59 -6.14
C THR A 379 -5.25 6.91 -4.65
N ARG A 380 -4.03 6.88 -4.12
CA ARG A 380 -3.69 7.44 -2.80
C ARG A 380 -3.23 8.89 -2.99
N PRO A 381 -3.97 9.91 -2.50
CA PRO A 381 -3.44 11.27 -2.51
C PRO A 381 -2.24 11.36 -1.57
N ALA A 382 -1.20 12.08 -2.00
CA ALA A 382 -0.18 12.56 -1.07
C ALA A 382 -0.81 13.66 -0.19
N PRO A 383 -0.63 13.65 1.14
CA PRO A 383 -1.03 14.77 1.98
C PRO A 383 -0.25 16.02 1.55
N VAL A 384 -0.95 17.03 1.03
CA VAL A 384 -0.36 18.35 0.72
C VAL A 384 -0.92 19.36 1.70
N ILE A 385 -0.05 19.97 2.52
CA ILE A 385 -0.41 21.15 3.30
C ILE A 385 0.49 22.30 2.82
N ASN A 386 -0.11 23.38 2.31
CA ASN A 386 0.60 24.61 1.93
C ASN A 386 1.81 24.40 1.00
N GLY A 387 1.70 23.50 0.02
CA GLY A 387 2.77 23.24 -0.96
C GLY A 387 3.99 22.51 -0.40
N ALA A 388 3.96 22.05 0.85
CA ALA A 388 4.93 21.12 1.41
C ALA A 388 4.31 19.73 1.50
N ILE A 389 4.97 18.73 0.91
CA ILE A 389 4.66 17.32 1.12
C ILE A 389 5.09 17.00 2.55
N LEU A 390 4.17 17.07 3.52
CA LEU A 390 4.45 16.74 4.92
C LEU A 390 4.39 15.22 5.15
N ALA A 391 5.04 14.44 4.30
CA ALA A 391 5.15 13.00 4.47
C ALA A 391 6.43 12.63 5.26
N GLY A 392 6.69 13.32 6.36
CA GLY A 392 7.68 12.83 7.34
C GLY A 392 7.13 11.58 8.06
N PRO A 393 7.99 10.69 8.57
CA PRO A 393 7.53 9.63 9.48
C PRO A 393 6.74 10.24 10.65
N ALA A 394 5.63 9.60 11.02
CA ALA A 394 4.67 9.97 12.07
C ALA A 394 3.59 11.05 11.80
N LEU A 395 3.45 11.61 10.59
CA LEU A 395 2.37 12.55 10.26
C LEU A 395 1.16 11.85 9.63
N ILE A 396 0.00 11.91 10.30
CA ILE A 396 -1.31 11.35 9.86
C ILE A 396 -2.27 12.50 9.48
N ALA A 397 -1.82 13.56 8.80
CA ALA A 397 -2.71 14.70 8.52
C ALA A 397 -2.45 15.43 7.19
N PRO A 398 -3.51 15.83 6.45
CA PRO A 398 -4.93 15.46 6.66
C PRO A 398 -5.20 14.02 6.16
N GLY A 399 -6.36 13.44 6.52
CA GLY A 399 -6.71 12.03 6.36
C GLY A 399 -6.32 11.41 5.01
N HIS A 400 -5.88 10.15 5.04
CA HIS A 400 -5.52 9.38 3.85
C HIS A 400 -6.78 8.88 3.15
N TRP A 401 -6.85 9.03 1.83
CA TRP A 401 -7.98 8.54 1.05
C TRP A 401 -7.59 7.30 0.26
N ILE A 402 -8.48 6.32 0.23
CA ILE A 402 -8.39 5.19 -0.69
C ILE A 402 -9.65 5.24 -1.54
N VAL A 403 -9.47 5.65 -2.80
CA VAL A 403 -10.57 5.85 -3.74
C VAL A 403 -10.68 4.63 -4.63
N PHE A 404 -11.84 3.97 -4.70
CA PHE A 404 -12.10 2.89 -5.64
C PHE A 404 -12.79 3.40 -6.90
N ASN A 405 -12.45 2.81 -8.03
CA ASN A 405 -13.08 3.15 -9.30
C ASN A 405 -14.58 2.78 -9.30
N ASN A 406 -15.46 3.71 -9.67
CA ASN A 406 -16.91 3.47 -9.78
C ASN A 406 -17.47 3.69 -11.19
N ALA A 407 -16.63 3.87 -12.23
CA ALA A 407 -17.10 4.17 -13.59
C ALA A 407 -17.81 3.00 -14.31
N GLY A 408 -18.09 1.90 -13.61
CA GLY A 408 -18.67 0.69 -14.19
C GLY A 408 -17.66 -0.10 -15.04
N PRO A 409 -18.13 -1.01 -15.91
CA PRO A 409 -17.24 -1.82 -16.74
C PRO A 409 -16.45 -0.95 -17.73
N GLN A 410 -15.19 -1.29 -17.95
CA GLN A 410 -14.26 -0.50 -18.77
C GLN A 410 -13.53 -1.38 -19.76
N GLY A 411 -13.25 -0.84 -20.95
CA GLY A 411 -12.46 -1.48 -21.99
C GLY A 411 -11.34 -0.57 -22.46
N ILE A 412 -10.15 -1.13 -22.67
CA ILE A 412 -9.02 -0.44 -23.31
C ILE A 412 -8.99 -0.84 -24.78
N ASN A 413 -9.10 0.15 -25.66
CA ASN A 413 -8.86 -0.02 -27.09
C ASN A 413 -7.37 0.08 -27.40
N ASP A 414 -6.92 -0.74 -28.34
CA ASP A 414 -5.58 -0.60 -28.91
C ASP A 414 -5.58 0.50 -29.99
N PRO A 415 -4.46 1.26 -30.17
CA PRO A 415 -4.34 2.27 -31.21
C PRO A 415 -4.69 1.83 -32.65
N PHE A 416 -4.64 0.53 -32.96
CA PHE A 416 -4.99 0.01 -34.29
C PHE A 416 -6.43 -0.49 -34.41
N PHE A 417 -7.10 -0.80 -33.29
CA PHE A 417 -8.43 -1.39 -33.27
C PHE A 417 -9.29 -0.72 -32.19
N VAL A 418 -10.02 0.32 -32.60
CA VAL A 418 -10.85 1.17 -31.72
C VAL A 418 -12.34 0.79 -31.70
N ALA A 419 -12.68 -0.40 -32.21
CA ALA A 419 -14.02 -0.93 -32.11
C ALA A 419 -14.20 -1.65 -30.78
N GLU A 420 -15.41 -1.54 -30.22
CA GLU A 420 -15.80 -2.22 -28.98
C GLU A 420 -15.48 -3.72 -29.01
N THR A 421 -15.72 -4.39 -30.14
CA THR A 421 -15.39 -5.81 -30.39
C THR A 421 -13.94 -6.18 -30.09
N ASN A 422 -13.04 -5.20 -30.11
CA ASN A 422 -11.60 -5.38 -29.90
C ASN A 422 -11.13 -4.76 -28.58
N ALA A 423 -12.04 -4.18 -27.79
CA ALA A 423 -11.72 -3.60 -26.49
C ALA A 423 -11.34 -4.71 -25.50
N VAL A 424 -10.22 -4.53 -24.82
CA VAL A 424 -9.80 -5.45 -23.74
C VAL A 424 -10.44 -5.00 -22.44
N PRO A 425 -11.29 -5.82 -21.79
CA PRO A 425 -11.91 -5.46 -20.53
C PRO A 425 -10.85 -5.28 -19.43
N ILE A 426 -11.05 -4.32 -18.54
CA ILE A 426 -10.09 -4.01 -17.46
C ILE A 426 -10.34 -4.93 -16.26
N TYR A 427 -11.36 -4.66 -15.46
CA TYR A 427 -11.87 -5.54 -14.39
C TYR A 427 -13.26 -5.09 -14.00
N THR A 428 -14.01 -5.96 -13.32
CA THR A 428 -15.17 -5.56 -12.51
C THR A 428 -14.84 -5.82 -11.05
N TRP A 429 -15.33 -4.99 -10.14
CA TRP A 429 -15.15 -5.26 -8.72
C TRP A 429 -15.95 -6.48 -8.28
N GLY A 430 -15.32 -7.33 -7.49
CA GLY A 430 -15.98 -8.44 -6.82
C GLY A 430 -15.42 -8.68 -5.43
N SER A 431 -16.09 -9.56 -4.70
CA SER A 431 -15.60 -10.10 -3.43
C SER A 431 -15.85 -11.58 -3.41
N PHE A 432 -14.76 -12.32 -3.22
CA PHE A 432 -14.76 -13.77 -3.33
C PHE A 432 -13.66 -14.39 -2.49
N ASP A 433 -13.86 -15.66 -2.16
CA ASP A 433 -12.90 -16.49 -1.45
C ASP A 433 -12.74 -17.83 -2.19
N SER A 434 -12.32 -18.89 -1.49
CA SER A 434 -12.19 -20.22 -2.08
C SER A 434 -13.53 -20.92 -2.32
N SER A 435 -14.64 -20.33 -1.91
CA SER A 435 -15.99 -20.88 -2.09
C SER A 435 -16.61 -20.43 -3.42
N THR A 436 -17.86 -20.87 -3.66
CA THR A 436 -18.66 -20.46 -4.81
C THR A 436 -19.43 -19.15 -4.57
N ASN A 437 -19.36 -18.58 -3.36
CA ASN A 437 -20.03 -17.34 -3.00
C ASN A 437 -19.22 -16.16 -3.53
N ILE A 438 -19.80 -15.44 -4.48
CA ILE A 438 -19.18 -14.29 -5.13
C ILE A 438 -20.18 -13.14 -5.06
N SER A 439 -19.73 -12.00 -4.53
CA SER A 439 -20.44 -10.73 -4.67
C SER A 439 -19.81 -9.92 -5.79
N ILE A 440 -20.63 -9.19 -6.54
CA ILE A 440 -20.17 -8.27 -7.59
C ILE A 440 -20.69 -6.87 -7.31
N TYR A 441 -20.01 -5.85 -7.84
CA TYR A 441 -20.39 -4.45 -7.66
C TYR A 441 -20.58 -3.73 -9.00
N PRO A 442 -21.49 -2.75 -9.10
CA PRO A 442 -22.16 -2.02 -8.01
C PRO A 442 -23.16 -2.85 -7.19
N PHE A 443 -23.46 -2.38 -5.98
CA PHE A 443 -24.44 -3.00 -5.08
C PHE A 443 -25.78 -3.16 -5.80
N GLY A 444 -26.33 -4.38 -5.76
CA GLY A 444 -27.53 -4.76 -6.50
C GLY A 444 -27.27 -5.41 -7.86
N ALA A 445 -26.02 -5.49 -8.32
CA ALA A 445 -25.67 -6.23 -9.53
C ALA A 445 -25.86 -7.75 -9.35
N SER A 446 -26.31 -8.45 -10.41
CA SER A 446 -26.54 -9.89 -10.43
C SER A 446 -25.38 -10.63 -11.10
N ILE A 447 -24.85 -11.64 -10.40
CA ILE A 447 -23.81 -12.51 -10.96
C ILE A 447 -24.34 -13.35 -12.13
N GLU A 448 -25.62 -13.76 -12.10
CA GLU A 448 -26.25 -14.51 -13.18
C GLU A 448 -26.39 -13.66 -14.45
N GLU A 449 -26.66 -12.36 -14.32
CA GLU A 449 -26.65 -11.42 -15.44
C GLU A 449 -25.25 -11.30 -16.05
N LEU A 450 -24.23 -11.11 -15.21
CA LEU A 450 -22.85 -11.03 -15.67
C LEU A 450 -22.39 -12.34 -16.34
N GLU A 451 -22.79 -13.49 -15.80
CA GLU A 451 -22.54 -14.79 -16.42
C GLU A 451 -23.23 -14.92 -17.76
N ARG A 452 -24.46 -14.42 -17.91
CA ARG A 452 -25.14 -14.43 -19.20
C ARG A 452 -24.44 -13.54 -20.21
N GLN A 453 -23.96 -12.37 -19.79
CA GLN A 453 -23.23 -11.43 -20.65
C GLN A 453 -21.87 -11.99 -21.09
N ILE A 454 -21.16 -12.71 -20.21
CA ILE A 454 -19.81 -13.19 -20.49
C ILE A 454 -19.81 -14.60 -21.10
N LEU A 455 -20.70 -15.48 -20.64
CA LEU A 455 -20.69 -16.93 -20.94
C LEU A 455 -21.91 -17.37 -21.78
N GLY A 456 -22.95 -16.55 -21.85
CA GLY A 456 -24.20 -16.85 -22.55
C GLY A 456 -24.15 -16.51 -24.05
N THR A 457 -23.89 -17.52 -24.87
CA THR A 457 -24.20 -17.58 -26.32
C THR A 457 -23.56 -16.53 -27.24
N GLY A 458 -22.49 -16.94 -27.92
CA GLY A 458 -22.16 -16.46 -29.27
C GLY A 458 -21.25 -15.25 -29.38
N GLY A 459 -20.03 -15.30 -28.83
CA GLY A 459 -18.93 -14.41 -29.25
C GLY A 459 -19.16 -12.91 -29.11
N GLY A 460 -20.15 -12.50 -28.32
CA GLY A 460 -20.35 -11.12 -27.91
C GLY A 460 -19.64 -10.91 -26.58
N ILE A 461 -18.69 -9.99 -26.57
CA ILE A 461 -18.13 -9.37 -25.37
C ILE A 461 -19.26 -8.80 -24.47
N PRO A 462 -18.97 -8.47 -23.18
CA PRO A 462 -19.95 -8.12 -22.13
C PRO A 462 -20.93 -6.97 -22.44
N TRP A 463 -20.77 -6.34 -23.59
CA TRP A 463 -21.48 -5.16 -24.02
C TRP A 463 -22.67 -5.41 -24.94
N GLY A 464 -22.88 -6.64 -25.43
CA GLY A 464 -23.97 -6.94 -26.38
C GLY A 464 -23.83 -6.22 -27.73
N PRO A 465 -24.68 -6.50 -28.74
CA PRO A 465 -24.52 -5.97 -30.10
C PRO A 465 -24.65 -4.45 -30.22
#